data_AF-A0A811G4I9-F1
#
_entry.id   AF-A0A811G4I9-F1
#
_cell.length_a   1.000
_cell.length_b   1.000
_cell.length_c   1.000
_cell.angle_alpha   90.00
_cell.angle_beta   90.00
_cell.angle_gamma   90.00
#
_symmetry.space_group_name_H-M   'P 1'
#
loop_
_entity.id
_entity.type
_entity.pdbx_description
1 polymer ?
#
loop_
_entity_poly.entity_id
_entity_poly.type
_entity_poly.pdbx_seq_one_letter_code
_entity_poly.pdbx_strand_id
1 'polypeptide(L)'
;MEQSGLDSEKQEAESRAQMGVKELIHWRQEIGLSETLDWSDLLSPRWVNAPGCSLSDYQRAVSARLRADIDAAEQGNKVGPLKTALDTLRDLRNEIRACVQYGRISGRSYATELMDRYSPNNAFLSIGPPVERIKQLKALVDAGVVTILPAESSIDLLEGRGAYSYFAPTIPDSQGWATVLIEARLPSGAIHHTADPLLGDLLSRGIVKPHLYSETSRVSGAIDVNPKTFIAYQSGTDKNTGLLFAYGIPLEGIQWGTAATIRPFVNSVIITDADVIARQIQENNYG
;
A
#
# COMPACT_ATOMS: atom_id res chain seq x y z
N MET A 1 17.80 14.44 -34.83
CA MET A 1 18.96 13.54 -34.68
C MET A 1 19.00 12.93 -33.27
N GLU A 2 18.68 13.66 -32.20
CA GLU A 2 18.63 13.10 -30.83
C GLU A 2 17.49 12.08 -30.60
N GLN A 3 16.31 12.30 -31.19
CA GLN A 3 15.17 11.37 -31.03
C GLN A 3 15.45 9.95 -31.57
N SER A 4 16.18 9.82 -32.68
CA SER A 4 16.49 8.50 -33.25
C SER A 4 17.56 7.74 -32.46
N GLY A 5 18.40 8.45 -31.69
CA GLY A 5 19.36 7.83 -30.77
C GLY A 5 18.66 7.23 -29.55
N LEU A 6 17.74 8.01 -28.95
CA LEU A 6 16.93 7.56 -27.80
C LEU A 6 16.02 6.36 -28.17
N ASP A 7 15.45 6.37 -29.37
CA ASP A 7 14.63 5.24 -29.83
C ASP A 7 15.46 3.96 -30.05
N SER A 8 16.70 4.10 -30.52
CA SER A 8 17.63 2.98 -30.68
C SER A 8 18.09 2.40 -29.34
N GLU A 9 18.43 3.27 -28.37
CA GLU A 9 18.83 2.85 -27.03
C GLU A 9 17.67 2.17 -26.29
N LYS A 10 16.45 2.67 -26.47
CA LYS A 10 15.25 2.04 -25.91
C LYS A 10 15.01 0.65 -26.49
N GLN A 11 15.09 0.48 -27.81
CA GLN A 11 14.92 -0.83 -28.45
C GLN A 11 15.97 -1.84 -27.98
N GLU A 12 17.22 -1.39 -27.84
CA GLU A 12 18.29 -2.23 -27.31
C GLU A 12 18.03 -2.59 -25.85
N ALA A 13 17.62 -1.64 -25.00
CA ALA A 13 17.25 -1.91 -23.61
C ALA A 13 16.12 -2.95 -23.50
N GLU A 14 15.07 -2.83 -24.33
CA GLU A 14 13.97 -3.79 -24.38
C GLU A 14 14.43 -5.19 -24.81
N SER A 15 15.29 -5.27 -25.84
CA SER A 15 15.90 -6.52 -26.30
C SER A 15 16.71 -7.20 -25.20
N ARG A 16 17.57 -6.44 -24.49
CA ARG A 16 18.38 -6.96 -23.38
C ARG A 16 17.51 -7.40 -22.20
N ALA A 17 16.45 -6.66 -21.88
CA ALA A 17 15.49 -7.04 -20.84
C ALA A 17 14.81 -8.39 -21.14
N GLN A 18 14.50 -8.67 -22.40
CA GLN A 18 13.91 -9.96 -22.83
C GLN A 18 14.88 -11.13 -22.68
N MET A 19 16.20 -10.90 -22.84
CA MET A 19 17.23 -11.91 -22.61
C MET A 19 17.46 -12.19 -21.11
N GLY A 20 17.08 -11.24 -20.26
CA GLY A 20 17.06 -11.37 -18.80
C GLY A 20 17.72 -10.20 -18.09
N VAL A 21 17.40 -10.04 -16.80
CA VAL A 21 17.86 -8.90 -15.97
C VAL A 21 19.39 -8.78 -15.95
N LYS A 22 20.13 -9.89 -15.99
CA LYS A 22 21.60 -9.88 -16.01
C LYS A 22 22.17 -9.24 -17.28
N GLU A 23 21.58 -9.52 -18.44
CA GLU A 23 22.01 -8.96 -19.73
C GLU A 23 21.70 -7.46 -19.78
N LEU A 24 20.55 -7.04 -19.24
CA LEU A 24 20.22 -5.62 -19.12
C LEU A 24 21.21 -4.87 -18.21
N ILE A 25 21.62 -5.48 -17.08
CA ILE A 25 22.62 -4.89 -16.17
C ILE A 25 23.97 -4.76 -16.88
N HIS A 26 24.41 -5.79 -17.60
CA HIS A 26 25.69 -5.78 -18.31
C HIS A 26 25.71 -4.70 -19.41
N TRP A 27 24.69 -4.66 -20.27
CA TRP A 27 24.56 -3.64 -21.31
C TRP A 27 24.57 -2.21 -20.74
N ARG A 28 23.86 -1.99 -19.62
CA ARG A 28 23.82 -0.69 -18.96
C ARG A 28 25.22 -0.24 -18.49
N GLN A 29 26.05 -1.17 -18.03
CA GLN A 29 27.44 -0.90 -17.65
C GLN A 29 28.32 -0.56 -18.88
N GLU A 30 28.10 -1.22 -20.02
CA GLU A 30 28.82 -0.95 -21.28
C GLU A 30 28.59 0.49 -21.78
N ILE A 31 27.40 1.05 -21.56
CA ILE A 31 27.06 2.44 -21.90
C ILE A 31 27.41 3.45 -20.80
N GLY A 32 28.15 3.03 -19.76
CA GLY A 32 28.66 3.90 -18.70
C GLY A 32 27.68 4.19 -17.55
N LEU A 33 26.53 3.52 -17.51
CA LEU A 33 25.53 3.65 -16.45
C LEU A 33 25.72 2.54 -15.41
N SER A 34 26.35 2.87 -14.28
CA SER A 34 26.74 1.88 -13.25
C SER A 34 25.96 2.02 -11.94
N GLU A 35 25.33 3.17 -11.72
CA GLU A 35 24.56 3.50 -10.54
C GLU A 35 23.37 2.56 -10.38
N THR A 36 23.26 1.83 -9.29
CA THR A 36 22.11 0.95 -9.06
C THR A 36 21.28 1.51 -7.91
N LEU A 37 19.97 1.61 -8.12
CA LEU A 37 19.07 1.95 -7.03
C LEU A 37 19.05 0.80 -6.03
N ASP A 38 19.49 1.05 -4.80
CA ASP A 38 19.38 0.07 -3.73
C ASP A 38 17.95 0.02 -3.22
N TRP A 39 17.20 -0.95 -3.72
CA TRP A 39 15.83 -1.19 -3.30
C TRP A 39 15.74 -1.58 -1.82
N SER A 40 16.79 -2.15 -1.22
CA SER A 40 16.74 -2.64 0.16
C SER A 40 16.54 -1.48 1.15
N ASP A 41 17.18 -0.34 0.89
CA ASP A 41 17.03 0.87 1.70
C ASP A 41 15.64 1.50 1.52
N LEU A 42 15.12 1.52 0.29
CA LEU A 42 13.80 2.06 -0.01
C LEU A 42 12.66 1.18 0.52
N LEU A 43 12.81 -0.15 0.44
CA LEU A 43 11.84 -1.14 0.89
C LEU A 43 11.86 -1.36 2.41
N SER A 44 12.63 -0.56 3.15
CA SER A 44 12.53 -0.47 4.60
C SER A 44 11.66 0.74 4.99
N PRO A 45 10.32 0.58 5.10
CA PRO A 45 9.44 1.66 5.53
C PRO A 45 9.62 1.98 7.02
N ARG A 46 10.36 1.13 7.76
CA ARG A 46 10.65 1.35 9.17
C ARG A 46 11.66 2.47 9.29
N TRP A 47 11.17 3.66 9.66
CA TRP A 47 12.02 4.76 10.04
C TRP A 47 12.57 4.50 11.45
N VAL A 48 13.63 3.69 11.51
CA VAL A 48 14.33 3.34 12.76
C VAL A 48 15.38 4.42 13.04
N ASN A 49 15.56 4.77 14.32
CA ASN A 49 16.66 5.64 14.71
C ASN A 49 17.99 4.89 14.72
N ALA A 50 19.08 5.59 14.43
CA ALA A 50 20.40 4.99 14.58
C ALA A 50 20.68 4.71 16.08
N PRO A 51 21.38 3.60 16.41
CA PRO A 51 21.71 3.28 17.80
C PRO A 51 22.43 4.44 18.51
N GLY A 52 21.97 4.79 19.71
CA GLY A 52 22.55 5.85 20.52
C GLY A 52 22.17 7.28 20.11
N CYS A 53 21.39 7.47 19.04
CA CYS A 53 20.87 8.78 18.67
C CYS A 53 19.68 9.18 19.55
N SER A 54 19.56 10.47 19.83
CA SER A 54 18.43 11.07 20.56
C SER A 54 17.19 11.25 19.67
N LEU A 55 16.06 11.64 20.27
CA LEU A 55 14.86 12.02 19.51
C LEU A 55 15.09 13.28 18.65
N SER A 56 15.93 14.20 19.09
CA SER A 56 16.32 15.38 18.30
C SER A 56 17.14 15.00 17.08
N ASP A 57 18.08 14.06 17.23
CA ASP A 57 18.85 13.50 16.10
C ASP A 57 17.91 12.81 15.10
N TYR A 58 16.93 12.09 15.61
CA TYR A 58 15.90 11.47 14.78
C TYR A 58 15.07 12.52 14.02
N GLN A 59 14.63 13.61 14.65
CA GLN A 59 13.92 14.70 13.93
C GLN A 59 14.79 15.30 12.82
N ARG A 60 16.10 15.46 13.05
CA ARG A 60 17.04 15.95 12.03
C ARG A 60 17.16 14.96 10.86
N ALA A 61 17.25 13.66 11.15
CA ALA A 61 17.27 12.62 10.12
C ALA A 61 15.96 12.60 9.31
N VAL A 62 14.81 12.72 9.97
CA VAL A 62 13.50 12.85 9.34
C VAL A 62 13.47 14.06 8.40
N SER A 63 13.87 15.23 8.88
CA SER A 63 13.88 16.45 8.07
C SER A 63 14.80 16.33 6.85
N ALA A 64 15.97 15.71 7.01
CA ALA A 64 16.89 15.44 5.91
C ALA A 64 16.28 14.47 4.87
N ARG A 65 15.57 13.43 5.32
CA ARG A 65 14.87 12.50 4.42
C ARG A 65 13.72 13.18 3.66
N LEU A 66 12.94 14.01 4.34
CA LEU A 66 11.89 14.83 3.71
C LEU A 66 12.49 15.80 2.68
N ARG A 67 13.65 16.41 2.97
CA ARG A 67 14.38 17.25 2.01
C ARG A 67 14.77 16.45 0.75
N ALA A 68 15.41 15.30 0.94
CA ALA A 68 15.83 14.45 -0.18
C ALA A 68 14.64 14.03 -1.04
N ASP A 69 13.49 13.73 -0.43
CA ASP A 69 12.28 13.38 -1.18
C ASP A 69 11.71 14.57 -1.96
N ILE A 70 11.74 15.78 -1.39
CA ILE A 70 11.37 17.02 -2.07
C ILE A 70 12.28 17.25 -3.27
N ASP A 71 13.60 17.18 -3.08
CA ASP A 71 14.57 17.44 -4.14
C ASP A 71 14.43 16.43 -5.30
N ALA A 72 14.10 15.17 -4.99
CA ALA A 72 13.79 14.16 -5.99
C ALA A 72 12.43 14.40 -6.68
N ALA A 73 11.41 14.83 -5.93
CA ALA A 73 10.09 15.15 -6.47
C ALA A 73 10.11 16.36 -7.42
N GLU A 74 10.94 17.37 -7.13
CA GLU A 74 11.09 18.57 -7.96
C GLU A 74 11.76 18.29 -9.32
N GLN A 75 12.52 17.20 -9.44
CA GLN A 75 13.03 16.74 -10.73
C GLN A 75 11.92 16.14 -11.61
N GLY A 76 10.77 15.79 -11.03
CA GLY A 76 9.59 15.26 -11.73
C GLY A 76 9.71 13.80 -12.16
N ASN A 77 8.57 13.19 -12.44
CA ASN A 77 8.44 11.74 -12.69
C ASN A 77 8.85 11.27 -14.09
N LYS A 78 9.23 12.19 -14.99
CA LYS A 78 9.66 11.85 -16.35
C LYS A 78 11.18 11.80 -16.50
N VAL A 79 11.89 12.63 -15.75
CA VAL A 79 13.33 12.83 -15.90
C VAL A 79 14.10 12.56 -14.61
N GLY A 80 13.47 12.75 -13.44
CA GLY A 80 14.09 12.42 -12.15
C GLY A 80 14.20 10.90 -11.98
N PRO A 81 15.42 10.33 -11.88
CA PRO A 81 15.62 8.88 -11.95
C PRO A 81 14.89 8.11 -10.84
N LEU A 82 14.92 8.64 -9.61
CA LEU A 82 14.24 8.01 -8.48
C LEU A 82 12.72 7.98 -8.68
N LYS A 83 12.11 9.13 -8.98
CA LYS A 83 10.65 9.20 -9.12
C LYS A 83 10.15 8.46 -10.36
N THR A 84 10.93 8.43 -11.45
CA THR A 84 10.66 7.55 -12.60
C THR A 84 10.68 6.08 -12.19
N ALA A 85 11.68 5.63 -11.43
CA ALA A 85 11.74 4.23 -10.96
C ALA A 85 10.56 3.85 -10.04
N LEU A 86 10.15 4.76 -9.16
CA LEU A 86 8.98 4.56 -8.29
C LEU A 86 7.66 4.56 -9.09
N ASP A 87 7.55 5.36 -10.16
CA ASP A 87 6.42 5.31 -11.08
C ASP A 87 6.38 3.99 -11.86
N THR A 88 7.52 3.42 -12.25
CA THR A 88 7.55 2.06 -12.83
C THR A 88 7.09 1.01 -11.82
N LEU A 89 7.55 1.08 -10.55
CA LEU A 89 7.08 0.19 -9.48
C LEU A 89 5.56 0.30 -9.28
N ARG A 90 5.03 1.53 -9.34
CA ARG A 90 3.60 1.83 -9.25
C ARG A 90 2.80 1.23 -10.42
N ASP A 91 3.37 1.20 -11.61
CA ASP A 91 2.69 0.75 -12.81
C ASP A 91 2.55 -0.78 -12.84
N LEU A 92 3.54 -1.52 -12.29
CA LEU A 92 3.52 -2.99 -12.10
C LEU A 92 2.29 -3.52 -11.33
N ARG A 93 1.55 -2.64 -10.64
CA ARG A 93 0.33 -3.01 -9.93
C ARG A 93 -0.73 -3.57 -10.87
N ASN A 94 -0.79 -3.15 -12.13
CA ASN A 94 -1.83 -3.65 -13.04
C ASN A 94 -1.59 -5.11 -13.42
N GLU A 95 -0.34 -5.48 -13.63
CA GLU A 95 0.14 -6.81 -13.96
C GLU A 95 -0.04 -7.75 -12.77
N ILE A 96 0.33 -7.29 -11.57
CA ILE A 96 0.08 -8.03 -10.32
C ILE A 96 -1.43 -8.24 -10.12
N ARG A 97 -2.26 -7.21 -10.36
CA ARG A 97 -3.71 -7.33 -10.26
C ARG A 97 -4.27 -8.34 -11.26
N ALA A 98 -3.75 -8.37 -12.49
CA ALA A 98 -4.15 -9.37 -13.48
C ALA A 98 -3.79 -10.80 -13.00
N CYS A 99 -2.58 -11.01 -12.46
CA CYS A 99 -2.19 -12.29 -11.88
C CYS A 99 -3.13 -12.72 -10.74
N VAL A 100 -3.47 -11.79 -9.84
CA VAL A 100 -4.43 -12.03 -8.76
C VAL A 100 -5.81 -12.40 -9.30
N GLN A 101 -6.36 -11.59 -10.20
CA GLN A 101 -7.72 -11.75 -10.73
C GLN A 101 -7.90 -13.09 -11.47
N TYR A 102 -6.88 -13.55 -12.19
CA TYR A 102 -6.91 -14.83 -12.91
C TYR A 102 -6.45 -16.02 -12.05
N GLY A 103 -6.36 -15.87 -10.72
CA GLY A 103 -6.00 -16.95 -9.80
C GLY A 103 -4.62 -17.53 -10.07
N ARG A 104 -3.67 -16.72 -10.56
CA ARG A 104 -2.32 -17.16 -10.93
C ARG A 104 -1.36 -17.25 -9.74
N ILE A 105 -1.80 -16.83 -8.54
CA ILE A 105 -1.05 -16.98 -7.30
C ILE A 105 -1.90 -17.76 -6.27
N SER A 106 -1.24 -18.57 -5.43
CA SER A 106 -1.92 -19.28 -4.34
C SER A 106 -2.39 -18.31 -3.25
N GLY A 107 -3.37 -18.73 -2.44
CA GLY A 107 -3.81 -17.92 -1.30
C GLY A 107 -2.69 -17.66 -0.29
N ARG A 108 -1.77 -18.62 -0.10
CA ARG A 108 -0.54 -18.42 0.69
C ARG A 108 0.34 -17.31 0.11
N SER A 109 0.62 -17.33 -1.20
CA SER A 109 1.43 -16.32 -1.87
C SER A 109 0.77 -14.94 -1.82
N TYR A 110 -0.56 -14.89 -1.99
CA TYR A 110 -1.32 -13.66 -1.78
C TYR A 110 -1.09 -13.11 -0.36
N ALA A 111 -1.24 -13.95 0.66
CA ALA A 111 -1.09 -13.52 2.05
C ALA A 111 0.35 -13.04 2.36
N THR A 112 1.37 -13.82 2.01
CA THR A 112 2.74 -13.55 2.45
C THR A 112 3.50 -12.64 1.49
N GLU A 113 3.42 -12.90 0.18
CA GLU A 113 4.22 -12.18 -0.81
C GLU A 113 3.55 -10.86 -1.19
N LEU A 114 2.25 -10.89 -1.46
CA LEU A 114 1.54 -9.70 -1.89
C LEU A 114 1.14 -8.81 -0.71
N MET A 115 0.45 -9.35 0.29
CA MET A 115 -0.12 -8.54 1.37
C MET A 115 0.90 -8.15 2.44
N ASP A 116 1.77 -9.06 2.88
CA ASP A 116 2.74 -8.73 3.93
C ASP A 116 3.99 -8.02 3.39
N ARG A 117 4.45 -8.39 2.19
CA ARG A 117 5.73 -7.90 1.64
C ARG A 117 5.57 -6.81 0.58
N TYR A 118 4.82 -7.06 -0.50
CA TYR A 118 4.75 -6.12 -1.62
C TYR A 118 3.87 -4.90 -1.30
N SER A 119 2.67 -5.11 -0.74
CA SER A 119 1.66 -4.06 -0.63
C SER A 119 2.06 -2.90 0.29
N PRO A 120 2.58 -3.13 1.52
CA PRO A 120 3.04 -2.04 2.39
C PRO A 120 4.18 -1.23 1.75
N ASN A 121 5.12 -1.91 1.10
CA ASN A 121 6.26 -1.29 0.44
C ASN A 121 5.86 -0.46 -0.78
N ASN A 122 5.04 -1.04 -1.66
CA ASN A 122 4.51 -0.30 -2.78
C ASN A 122 3.62 0.86 -2.33
N ALA A 123 2.80 0.70 -1.28
CA ALA A 123 1.99 1.80 -0.75
C ALA A 123 2.89 2.95 -0.25
N PHE A 124 3.93 2.62 0.51
CA PHE A 124 4.88 3.61 1.03
C PHE A 124 5.66 4.34 -0.07
N LEU A 125 6.13 3.62 -1.09
CA LEU A 125 7.00 4.17 -2.13
C LEU A 125 6.25 4.82 -3.30
N SER A 126 5.06 4.32 -3.63
CA SER A 126 4.36 4.67 -4.88
C SER A 126 3.10 5.51 -4.66
N ILE A 127 2.70 5.74 -3.40
CA ILE A 127 1.48 6.47 -3.03
C ILE A 127 1.84 7.57 -2.03
N GLY A 128 2.52 8.60 -2.52
CA GLY A 128 2.91 9.78 -1.73
C GLY A 128 1.97 10.97 -1.93
N PRO A 129 1.93 11.92 -0.98
CA PRO A 129 1.20 13.16 -1.16
C PRO A 129 1.93 14.07 -2.18
N PRO A 130 1.28 15.12 -2.70
CA PRO A 130 1.95 16.13 -3.53
C PRO A 130 3.15 16.75 -2.83
N VAL A 131 4.16 17.20 -3.58
CA VAL A 131 5.42 17.75 -3.06
C VAL A 131 5.18 18.92 -2.09
N GLU A 132 4.12 19.71 -2.30
CA GLU A 132 3.73 20.81 -1.42
C GLU A 132 3.41 20.33 -0.01
N ARG A 133 2.79 19.15 0.13
CA ARG A 133 2.47 18.57 1.44
C ARG A 133 3.71 18.07 2.16
N ILE A 134 4.70 17.57 1.42
CA ILE A 134 5.99 17.16 1.98
C ILE A 134 6.77 18.38 2.47
N LYS A 135 6.76 19.48 1.69
CA LYS A 135 7.33 20.78 2.11
C LYS A 135 6.67 21.32 3.39
N GLN A 136 5.35 21.25 3.48
CA GLN A 136 4.59 21.67 4.67
C GLN A 136 4.93 20.82 5.89
N LEU A 137 4.91 19.48 5.75
CA LEU A 137 5.27 18.58 6.85
C LEU A 137 6.70 18.83 7.33
N LYS A 138 7.65 18.99 6.40
CA LYS A 138 9.04 19.32 6.74
C LYS A 138 9.13 20.63 7.53
N ALA A 139 8.43 21.69 7.10
CA ALA A 139 8.43 22.96 7.81
C ALA A 139 7.87 22.83 9.24
N LEU A 140 6.84 22.01 9.44
CA LEU A 140 6.28 21.74 10.77
C LEU A 140 7.24 20.93 11.66
N VAL A 141 7.97 19.97 11.08
CA VAL A 141 9.02 19.23 11.79
C VAL A 141 10.18 20.14 12.17
N ASP A 142 10.67 20.96 11.23
CA ASP A 142 11.76 21.91 11.47
C ASP A 142 11.40 22.95 12.55
N ALA A 143 10.13 23.37 12.61
CA ALA A 143 9.62 24.29 13.61
C ALA A 143 9.35 23.63 14.98
N GLY A 144 9.50 22.31 15.11
CA GLY A 144 9.19 21.56 16.33
C GLY A 144 7.69 21.47 16.65
N VAL A 145 6.82 21.80 15.69
CA VAL A 145 5.35 21.71 15.84
C VAL A 145 4.89 20.25 15.69
N VAL A 146 5.53 19.50 14.79
CA VAL A 146 5.27 18.07 14.60
C VAL A 146 6.53 17.30 15.03
N THR A 147 6.35 16.36 15.95
CA THR A 147 7.40 15.40 16.32
C THR A 147 7.03 14.05 15.71
N ILE A 148 7.89 13.54 14.82
CA ILE A 148 7.73 12.19 14.27
C ILE A 148 8.35 11.19 15.24
N LEU A 149 7.59 10.19 15.65
CA LEU A 149 8.11 9.12 16.49
C LEU A 149 8.72 8.00 15.63
N PRO A 150 9.82 7.37 16.05
CA PRO A 150 10.40 6.24 15.32
C PRO A 150 9.46 5.04 15.31
N ALA A 151 9.73 4.13 14.38
CA ALA A 151 9.06 2.83 14.37
C ALA A 151 9.16 2.15 15.74
N GLU A 152 8.12 1.39 16.10
CA GLU A 152 8.03 0.62 17.35
C GLU A 152 7.89 1.48 18.62
N SER A 153 7.58 2.76 18.48
CA SER A 153 7.15 3.58 19.62
C SER A 153 5.84 3.07 20.22
N SER A 154 5.80 3.00 21.55
CA SER A 154 4.61 2.72 22.34
C SER A 154 3.92 4.04 22.72
N ILE A 155 2.58 4.04 22.72
CA ILE A 155 1.74 5.19 23.01
C ILE A 155 0.67 4.77 24.01
N ASP A 156 0.53 5.53 25.09
CA ASP A 156 -0.48 5.31 26.14
C ASP A 156 -1.27 6.58 26.41
N LEU A 157 -2.53 6.42 26.82
CA LEU A 157 -3.38 7.53 27.23
C LEU A 157 -3.11 7.89 28.70
N LEU A 158 -2.78 9.15 28.95
CA LEU A 158 -2.70 9.74 30.29
C LEU A 158 -4.04 10.38 30.64
N GLU A 159 -5.03 9.55 31.02
CA GLU A 159 -6.42 9.97 31.25
C GLU A 159 -6.53 11.18 32.19
N GLY A 160 -5.80 11.18 33.31
CA GLY A 160 -5.82 12.28 34.28
C GLY A 160 -5.26 13.62 33.77
N ARG A 161 -4.67 13.65 32.58
CA ARG A 161 -4.08 14.86 31.96
C ARG A 161 -4.69 15.22 30.61
N GLY A 162 -5.56 14.36 30.04
CA GLY A 162 -6.03 14.54 28.67
C GLY A 162 -4.88 14.58 27.66
N ALA A 163 -3.86 13.74 27.87
CA ALA A 163 -2.63 13.72 27.08
C ALA A 163 -2.25 12.29 26.71
N TYR A 164 -1.26 12.14 25.83
CA TYR A 164 -0.67 10.86 25.44
C TYR A 164 0.77 10.83 25.92
N SER A 165 1.20 9.74 26.54
CA SER A 165 2.63 9.46 26.72
C SER A 165 3.14 8.64 25.55
N TYR A 166 4.40 8.86 25.19
CA TYR A 166 5.11 7.99 24.26
C TYR A 166 6.40 7.49 24.88
N PHE A 167 6.79 6.28 24.49
CA PHE A 167 8.10 5.71 24.76
C PHE A 167 8.62 5.01 23.51
N ALA A 168 9.81 5.39 23.04
CA ALA A 168 10.44 4.76 21.88
C ALA A 168 11.64 3.90 22.30
N PRO A 169 11.54 2.55 22.26
CA PRO A 169 12.61 1.68 22.74
C PRO A 169 13.90 1.80 21.92
N THR A 170 13.82 2.28 20.68
CA THR A 170 14.95 2.47 19.77
C THR A 170 15.73 3.78 20.03
N ILE A 171 15.27 4.62 20.96
CA ILE A 171 15.90 5.90 21.31
C ILE A 171 16.13 5.93 22.83
N PRO A 172 17.38 6.06 23.30
CA PRO A 172 17.68 6.19 24.73
C PRO A 172 16.86 7.31 25.40
N ASP A 173 16.32 7.02 26.58
CA ASP A 173 15.59 7.97 27.45
C ASP A 173 14.43 8.74 26.77
N SER A 174 13.88 8.20 25.67
CA SER A 174 12.87 8.89 24.85
C SER A 174 11.44 8.67 25.35
N GLN A 175 11.18 9.12 26.56
CA GLN A 175 9.83 9.23 27.08
C GLN A 175 9.37 10.69 27.08
N GLY A 176 8.13 10.91 26.69
CA GLY A 176 7.54 12.23 26.66
C GLY A 176 6.03 12.18 26.66
N TRP A 177 5.41 13.34 26.53
CA TRP A 177 3.97 13.43 26.40
C TRP A 177 3.56 14.54 25.44
N ALA A 178 2.39 14.40 24.84
CA ALA A 178 1.77 15.37 23.95
C ALA A 178 0.26 15.43 24.20
N THR A 179 -0.36 16.59 24.00
CA THR A 179 -1.82 16.73 24.10
C THR A 179 -2.55 16.28 22.83
N VAL A 180 -1.82 16.11 21.73
CA VAL A 180 -2.36 15.70 20.43
C VAL A 180 -1.53 14.54 19.91
N LEU A 181 -2.23 13.47 19.52
CA LEU A 181 -1.68 12.34 18.79
C LEU A 181 -2.27 12.33 17.39
N ILE A 182 -1.41 12.25 16.38
CA ILE A 182 -1.81 12.01 14.99
C ILE A 182 -1.46 10.56 14.66
N GLU A 183 -2.49 9.71 14.60
CA GLU A 183 -2.34 8.35 14.08
C GLU A 183 -2.33 8.40 12.54
N ALA A 184 -1.14 8.35 11.96
CA ALA A 184 -0.94 8.44 10.51
C ALA A 184 -0.84 7.06 9.83
N ARG A 185 -1.15 5.97 10.53
CA ARG A 185 -1.24 4.62 9.96
C ARG A 185 -2.68 4.33 9.56
N LEU A 186 -2.85 3.72 8.38
CA LEU A 186 -4.12 3.08 8.03
C LEU A 186 -4.10 1.63 8.55
N PRO A 187 -5.06 1.22 9.38
CA PRO A 187 -5.19 -0.18 9.76
C PRO A 187 -5.54 -1.03 8.54
N SER A 188 -5.09 -2.28 8.52
CA SER A 188 -5.58 -3.25 7.54
C SER A 188 -7.08 -3.48 7.75
N GLY A 189 -7.81 -3.72 6.66
CA GLY A 189 -9.20 -4.16 6.75
C GLY A 189 -9.30 -5.46 7.56
N ALA A 190 -10.18 -5.50 8.54
CA ALA A 190 -10.35 -6.65 9.42
C ALA A 190 -11.81 -6.78 9.83
N ILE A 191 -12.65 -7.37 8.97
CA ILE A 191 -14.09 -7.45 9.27
C ILE A 191 -14.38 -8.22 10.57
N HIS A 192 -13.52 -9.17 10.94
CA HIS A 192 -13.63 -9.97 12.16
C HIS A 192 -13.33 -9.16 13.44
N HIS A 193 -12.76 -7.96 13.29
CA HIS A 193 -12.52 -6.98 14.35
C HIS A 193 -13.11 -5.60 13.97
N THR A 194 -14.29 -5.62 13.32
CA THR A 194 -14.98 -4.39 12.94
C THR A 194 -15.64 -3.70 14.14
N ALA A 195 -15.55 -2.37 14.18
CA ALA A 195 -16.35 -1.54 15.09
C ALA A 195 -17.68 -1.08 14.45
N ASP A 196 -17.91 -1.39 13.16
CA ASP A 196 -19.15 -1.07 12.46
C ASP A 196 -20.29 -1.97 12.99
N PRO A 197 -21.36 -1.39 13.56
CA PRO A 197 -22.45 -2.18 14.15
C PRO A 197 -23.17 -3.08 13.16
N LEU A 198 -23.34 -2.67 11.90
CA LEU A 198 -24.00 -3.46 10.88
C LEU A 198 -23.15 -4.69 10.52
N LEU A 199 -21.85 -4.48 10.26
CA LEU A 199 -20.95 -5.59 9.95
C LEU A 199 -20.81 -6.56 11.13
N GLY A 200 -20.74 -6.04 12.36
CA GLY A 200 -20.72 -6.84 13.58
C GLY A 200 -21.99 -7.69 13.74
N ASP A 201 -23.16 -7.11 13.48
CA ASP A 201 -24.44 -7.83 13.52
C ASP A 201 -24.56 -8.90 12.43
N LEU A 202 -24.13 -8.60 11.20
CA LEU A 202 -24.14 -9.57 10.10
C LEU A 202 -23.24 -10.78 10.39
N LEU A 203 -22.07 -10.54 10.99
CA LEU A 203 -21.13 -11.59 11.39
C LEU A 203 -21.66 -12.42 12.56
N SER A 204 -22.15 -11.77 13.62
CA SER A 204 -22.68 -12.47 14.81
C SER A 204 -23.90 -13.34 14.52
N ARG A 205 -24.74 -12.93 13.56
CA ARG A 205 -25.90 -13.70 13.07
C ARG A 205 -25.52 -14.75 12.02
N GLY A 206 -24.26 -14.81 11.60
CA GLY A 206 -23.78 -15.72 10.57
C GLY A 206 -24.31 -15.43 9.17
N ILE A 207 -24.85 -14.23 8.92
CA ILE A 207 -25.35 -13.82 7.60
C ILE A 207 -24.21 -13.69 6.60
N VAL A 208 -23.04 -13.24 7.08
CA VAL A 208 -21.78 -13.22 6.33
C VAL A 208 -20.69 -13.95 7.12
N LYS A 209 -19.59 -14.30 6.46
CA LYS A 209 -18.40 -14.86 7.11
C LYS A 209 -17.11 -14.18 6.64
N PRO A 210 -16.04 -14.16 7.45
CA PRO A 210 -14.71 -13.74 7.01
C PRO A 210 -14.14 -14.66 5.95
N HIS A 211 -13.52 -14.09 4.94
CA HIS A 211 -12.76 -14.82 3.95
C HIS A 211 -11.43 -15.32 4.54
N LEU A 212 -11.06 -16.54 4.18
CA LEU A 212 -9.77 -17.14 4.50
C LEU A 212 -8.94 -17.22 3.23
N TYR A 213 -7.66 -16.89 3.30
CA TYR A 213 -6.78 -17.16 2.15
C TYR A 213 -6.76 -18.67 1.89
N SER A 214 -6.99 -19.05 0.63
CA SER A 214 -6.95 -20.44 0.19
C SER A 214 -5.66 -21.14 0.64
N GLU A 215 -5.78 -22.40 1.06
CA GLU A 215 -4.67 -23.23 1.58
C GLU A 215 -4.04 -22.69 2.88
N THR A 216 -4.76 -21.83 3.61
CA THR A 216 -4.35 -21.31 4.92
C THR A 216 -5.52 -21.22 5.90
N SER A 217 -5.23 -21.05 7.18
CA SER A 217 -6.21 -20.69 8.22
C SER A 217 -6.27 -19.18 8.49
N ARG A 218 -5.56 -18.37 7.69
CA ARG A 218 -5.43 -16.93 7.92
C ARG A 218 -6.62 -16.19 7.30
N VAL A 219 -7.32 -15.41 8.12
CA VAL A 219 -8.33 -14.46 7.67
C VAL A 219 -7.68 -13.38 6.81
N SER A 220 -8.30 -13.07 5.66
CA SER A 220 -7.82 -12.00 4.79
C SER A 220 -8.27 -10.61 5.25
N GLY A 221 -9.27 -10.56 6.14
CA GLY A 221 -9.91 -9.32 6.56
C GLY A 221 -11.13 -8.92 5.72
N ALA A 222 -11.38 -9.63 4.61
CA ALA A 222 -12.52 -9.41 3.73
C ALA A 222 -13.78 -10.18 4.14
N ILE A 223 -14.94 -9.74 3.63
CA ILE A 223 -16.17 -10.53 3.57
C ILE A 223 -16.02 -11.60 2.51
N ASP A 224 -16.33 -12.85 2.85
CA ASP A 224 -16.30 -13.95 1.89
C ASP A 224 -17.45 -13.80 0.89
N VAL A 225 -17.10 -13.74 -0.40
CA VAL A 225 -18.01 -13.55 -1.51
C VAL A 225 -17.66 -14.50 -2.65
N ASN A 226 -18.62 -14.75 -3.53
CA ASN A 226 -18.29 -15.26 -4.85
C ASN A 226 -17.53 -14.18 -5.63
N PRO A 227 -16.27 -14.38 -6.04
CA PRO A 227 -15.45 -13.33 -6.67
C PRO A 227 -15.93 -12.93 -8.07
N LYS A 228 -16.88 -13.67 -8.67
CA LYS A 228 -17.47 -13.34 -9.98
C LYS A 228 -18.77 -12.56 -9.87
N THR A 229 -19.52 -12.71 -8.78
CA THR A 229 -20.86 -12.09 -8.62
C THR A 229 -20.94 -11.14 -7.44
N PHE A 230 -19.93 -11.14 -6.57
CA PHE A 230 -19.84 -10.34 -5.35
C PHE A 230 -20.91 -10.64 -4.30
N ILE A 231 -21.66 -11.73 -4.46
CA ILE A 231 -22.66 -12.19 -3.49
C ILE A 231 -21.94 -12.83 -2.30
N ALA A 232 -22.26 -12.39 -1.10
CA ALA A 232 -21.68 -12.89 0.15
C ALA A 232 -22.07 -14.34 0.44
N TYR A 233 -21.15 -15.08 1.07
CA TYR A 233 -21.39 -16.42 1.59
C TYR A 233 -21.88 -16.37 3.04
N GLN A 234 -22.85 -17.24 3.34
CA GLN A 234 -23.37 -17.40 4.70
C GLN A 234 -22.45 -18.30 5.54
N SER A 235 -22.28 -17.97 6.82
CA SER A 235 -21.50 -18.79 7.76
C SER A 235 -22.11 -20.18 7.95
N GLY A 236 -21.26 -21.19 8.13
CA GLY A 236 -21.69 -22.58 8.34
C GLY A 236 -22.30 -23.26 7.11
N THR A 237 -22.27 -22.62 5.94
CA THR A 237 -22.77 -23.18 4.69
C THR A 237 -21.85 -22.86 3.51
N ASP A 238 -22.02 -23.60 2.41
CA ASP A 238 -21.42 -23.28 1.11
C ASP A 238 -22.38 -22.45 0.23
N LYS A 239 -23.50 -21.98 0.80
CA LYS A 239 -24.50 -21.19 0.08
C LYS A 239 -24.16 -19.71 0.12
N ASN A 240 -24.30 -19.06 -1.03
CA ASN A 240 -24.35 -17.61 -1.08
C ASN A 240 -25.73 -17.12 -0.61
N THR A 241 -25.81 -15.86 -0.19
CA THR A 241 -27.03 -15.23 0.33
C THR A 241 -28.08 -14.92 -0.75
N GLY A 242 -27.69 -14.95 -2.03
CA GLY A 242 -28.50 -14.58 -3.20
C GLY A 242 -28.84 -13.08 -3.33
N LEU A 243 -28.85 -12.33 -2.23
CA LEU A 243 -29.37 -10.96 -2.17
C LEU A 243 -28.40 -9.95 -1.54
N LEU A 244 -27.36 -10.40 -0.83
CA LEU A 244 -26.39 -9.52 -0.18
C LEU A 244 -25.09 -9.50 -0.98
N PHE A 245 -24.73 -8.32 -1.46
CA PHE A 245 -23.50 -8.06 -2.18
C PHE A 245 -22.51 -7.33 -1.27
N ALA A 246 -21.22 -7.62 -1.40
CA ALA A 246 -20.15 -6.83 -0.81
C ALA A 246 -19.20 -6.36 -1.92
N TYR A 247 -18.65 -5.15 -1.79
CA TYR A 247 -17.93 -4.47 -2.87
C TYR A 247 -16.98 -3.41 -2.32
N GLY A 248 -15.82 -3.23 -2.96
CA GLY A 248 -14.83 -2.22 -2.56
C GLY A 248 -13.98 -2.67 -1.37
N ILE A 249 -13.69 -1.74 -0.44
CA ILE A 249 -12.78 -1.96 0.71
C ILE A 249 -13.10 -3.22 1.54
N PRO A 250 -14.37 -3.59 1.80
CA PRO A 250 -14.71 -4.84 2.48
C PRO A 250 -14.24 -6.12 1.78
N LEU A 251 -13.74 -6.04 0.54
CA LEU A 251 -13.18 -7.14 -0.23
C LEU A 251 -11.65 -7.12 -0.31
N GLU A 252 -10.97 -6.18 0.37
CA GLU A 252 -9.51 -6.15 0.38
C GLU A 252 -8.95 -7.45 0.96
N GLY A 253 -8.12 -8.15 0.18
CA GLY A 253 -7.64 -9.50 0.51
C GLY A 253 -8.31 -10.63 -0.28
N ILE A 254 -9.42 -10.35 -0.97
CA ILE A 254 -9.91 -11.14 -2.12
C ILE A 254 -9.49 -10.41 -3.39
N GLN A 255 -9.87 -9.14 -3.47
CA GLN A 255 -9.41 -8.20 -4.48
C GLN A 255 -8.27 -7.36 -3.91
N TRP A 256 -7.32 -6.98 -4.76
CA TRP A 256 -6.15 -6.22 -4.33
C TRP A 256 -6.18 -4.77 -4.83
N GLY A 257 -6.05 -3.84 -3.89
CA GLY A 257 -6.06 -2.40 -4.16
C GLY A 257 -7.45 -1.86 -4.44
N THR A 258 -8.43 -2.25 -3.63
CA THR A 258 -9.84 -1.83 -3.74
C THR A 258 -10.07 -0.37 -3.33
N ALA A 259 -9.16 0.21 -2.54
CA ALA A 259 -9.16 1.63 -2.18
C ALA A 259 -8.69 2.57 -3.33
N ALA A 260 -8.64 2.07 -4.57
CA ALA A 260 -8.29 2.87 -5.73
C ALA A 260 -9.45 3.78 -6.15
N THR A 261 -9.14 5.06 -6.39
CA THR A 261 -10.10 6.01 -6.94
C THR A 261 -10.31 5.78 -8.44
N ILE A 262 -11.50 6.16 -8.94
CA ILE A 262 -11.79 6.21 -10.37
C ILE A 262 -10.81 7.15 -11.05
N ARG A 263 -10.28 6.73 -12.21
CA ARG A 263 -9.37 7.54 -13.02
C ARG A 263 -9.97 7.83 -14.39
N PRO A 264 -9.71 9.02 -14.97
CA PRO A 264 -10.10 9.33 -16.34
C PRO A 264 -9.45 8.37 -17.34
N PHE A 265 -10.18 8.05 -18.41
CA PHE A 265 -9.71 7.30 -19.58
C PHE A 265 -9.22 5.87 -19.32
N VAL A 266 -9.52 5.30 -18.16
CA VAL A 266 -9.24 3.89 -17.86
C VAL A 266 -10.50 3.21 -17.34
N ASN A 267 -10.69 1.94 -17.71
CA ASN A 267 -11.77 1.13 -17.18
C ASN A 267 -11.46 0.74 -15.72
N SER A 268 -11.80 1.62 -14.78
CA SER A 268 -11.46 1.46 -13.37
C SER A 268 -12.17 0.23 -12.81
N VAL A 269 -11.42 -0.65 -12.13
CA VAL A 269 -11.92 -1.92 -11.58
C VAL A 269 -13.19 -1.74 -10.75
N ILE A 270 -13.22 -0.69 -9.92
CA ILE A 270 -14.37 -0.39 -9.08
C ILE A 270 -15.64 -0.15 -9.92
N ILE A 271 -15.57 0.46 -11.11
CA ILE A 271 -16.74 0.60 -11.99
C ILE A 271 -17.13 -0.74 -12.60
N THR A 272 -16.16 -1.51 -13.09
CA THR A 272 -16.42 -2.83 -13.68
C THR A 272 -17.08 -3.78 -12.68
N ASP A 273 -16.64 -3.78 -11.42
CA ASP A 273 -17.21 -4.59 -10.35
C ASP A 273 -18.64 -4.15 -10.01
N ALA A 274 -18.93 -2.84 -10.03
CA ALA A 274 -20.28 -2.32 -9.83
C ALA A 274 -21.23 -2.74 -10.97
N ASP A 275 -20.75 -2.74 -12.22
CA ASP A 275 -21.52 -3.17 -13.39
C ASP A 275 -21.90 -4.66 -13.29
N VAL A 276 -21.00 -5.50 -12.77
CA VAL A 276 -21.29 -6.92 -12.51
C VAL A 276 -22.43 -7.08 -11.51
N ILE A 277 -22.39 -6.32 -10.41
CA ILE A 277 -23.45 -6.33 -9.38
C ILE A 277 -24.77 -5.85 -9.98
N ALA A 278 -24.75 -4.73 -10.71
CA ALA A 278 -25.95 -4.17 -11.34
C ALA A 278 -26.61 -5.17 -12.30
N ARG A 279 -25.81 -5.87 -13.11
CA ARG A 279 -26.30 -6.92 -14.00
C ARG A 279 -26.93 -8.09 -13.23
N GLN A 280 -26.29 -8.54 -12.16
CA GLN A 280 -26.83 -9.62 -11.34
C GLN A 280 -28.17 -9.22 -10.70
N ILE A 281 -28.29 -7.98 -10.21
CA ILE A 281 -29.55 -7.46 -9.67
C ILE A 281 -30.63 -7.41 -10.76
N GLN A 282 -30.28 -6.99 -11.98
CA GLN A 282 -31.22 -6.96 -13.10
C GLN A 282 -31.70 -8.36 -13.47
N GLU A 283 -30.78 -9.31 -13.62
CA GLU A 283 -31.08 -10.72 -13.94
C GLU A 283 -31.96 -11.36 -12.85
N ASN A 284 -31.67 -11.11 -11.57
CA ASN A 284 -32.45 -11.69 -10.47
C ASN A 284 -33.88 -11.14 -10.37
N ASN A 285 -34.12 -9.90 -10.82
CA ASN A 285 -35.43 -9.25 -10.71
C ASN A 285 -36.28 -9.37 -11.98
N TYR A 286 -35.65 -9.54 -13.14
CA TYR A 286 -36.32 -9.44 -14.45
C TYR A 286 -35.98 -10.58 -15.43
N GLY A 287 -35.11 -11.53 -15.04
CA GLY A 287 -34.70 -12.68 -15.85
C GLY A 287 -35.52 -13.93 -15.64
#